data_AF-A0A352YUC9-F1
#
_entry.id   AF-A0A352YUC9-F1
#
_cell.length_a   1.000
_cell.length_b   1.000
_cell.length_c   1.000
_cell.angle_alpha   90.00
_cell.angle_beta   90.00
_cell.angle_gamma   90.00
#
_symmetry.space_group_name_H-M   'P 1'
#
loop_
_entity.id
_entity.type
_entity.pdbx_description
1 polymer ?
#
loop_
_entity_poly.entity_id
_entity_poly.type
_entity_poly.pdbx_seq_one_letter_code
_entity_poly.pdbx_strand_id
1 'polypeptide(L)'
;MESTRQKKVSRLIQKEIAGIFLRKGNEYAPGKMISITRVRISPDLSFAKIYLSIFPSTDNSHVLQVVQDHTPKIRFDLGHQVRSQLRIVPDIAFFIDDSLDYIDNIDRLLKA
;
A
#
# COMPACT_ATOMS: atom_id res chain seq x y z
N MET A 1 12.71 8.88 -14.09
CA MET A 1 11.49 8.31 -14.71
C MET A 1 11.42 6.84 -14.37
N GLU A 2 10.26 6.32 -13.95
CA GLU A 2 10.09 4.88 -13.67
C GLU A 2 10.14 4.06 -14.96
N SER A 3 10.84 2.92 -14.91
CA SER A 3 10.90 1.98 -16.04
C SER A 3 9.54 1.33 -16.32
N THR A 4 9.32 0.87 -17.56
CA THR A 4 8.12 0.09 -17.93
C THR A 4 7.95 -1.15 -17.05
N ARG A 5 9.06 -1.76 -16.61
CA ARG A 5 9.05 -2.90 -15.70
C ARG A 5 8.54 -2.51 -14.32
N GLN A 6 9.03 -1.41 -13.74
CA GLN A 6 8.54 -0.91 -12.44
C GLN A 6 7.04 -0.62 -12.48
N LYS A 7 6.54 0.00 -13.55
CA LYS A 7 5.10 0.28 -13.71
C LYS A 7 4.26 -1.00 -13.75
N LYS A 8 4.71 -2.03 -14.47
CA LYS A 8 4.03 -3.34 -14.53
C LYS A 8 3.99 -4.00 -13.16
N VAL A 9 5.12 -4.01 -12.45
CA VAL A 9 5.24 -4.63 -11.12
C VAL A 9 4.40 -3.88 -10.08
N SER A 10 4.44 -2.54 -10.09
CA SER A 10 3.61 -1.69 -9.23
C SER A 10 2.12 -2.00 -9.44
N ARG A 11 1.64 -2.03 -10.70
CA ARG A 11 0.24 -2.36 -11.01
C ARG A 11 -0.15 -3.77 -10.59
N LEU A 12 0.74 -4.74 -10.76
CA LEU A 12 0.50 -6.12 -10.32
C LEU A 12 0.35 -6.17 -8.80
N ILE A 13 1.31 -5.62 -8.06
CA ILE A 13 1.27 -5.61 -6.58
C ILE A 13 0.05 -4.85 -6.07
N GLN A 14 -0.30 -3.71 -6.68
CA GLN A 14 -1.50 -2.96 -6.32
C GLN A 14 -2.75 -3.82 -6.45
N LYS A 15 -2.90 -4.54 -7.58
CA LYS A 15 -4.05 -5.43 -7.81
C LYS A 15 -4.11 -6.57 -6.78
N GLU A 16 -3.00 -7.26 -6.56
CA GLU A 16 -2.97 -8.43 -5.68
C GLU A 16 -3.16 -8.05 -4.21
N ILE A 17 -2.53 -6.96 -3.75
CA ILE A 17 -2.71 -6.44 -2.39
C ILE A 17 -4.16 -5.95 -2.19
N ALA A 18 -4.74 -5.23 -3.15
CA ALA A 18 -6.15 -4.83 -3.07
C ALA A 18 -7.07 -6.06 -2.96
N GLY A 19 -6.79 -7.13 -3.70
CA GLY A 19 -7.52 -8.40 -3.58
C GLY A 19 -7.36 -9.08 -2.22
N ILE A 20 -6.18 -8.98 -1.60
CA ILE A 20 -5.94 -9.49 -0.23
C ILE A 20 -6.76 -8.70 0.79
N PHE A 21 -6.72 -7.38 0.75
CA PHE A 21 -7.51 -6.54 1.66
C PHE A 21 -9.02 -6.63 1.40
N LEU A 22 -9.46 -6.90 0.18
CA LEU A 22 -10.88 -7.15 -0.08
C LEU A 22 -11.37 -8.43 0.61
N ARG A 23 -10.55 -9.48 0.64
CA ARG A 23 -10.93 -10.78 1.25
C ARG A 23 -10.70 -10.82 2.76
N LYS A 24 -9.63 -10.19 3.25
CA LYS A 24 -9.14 -10.30 4.62
C LYS A 24 -9.09 -8.97 5.38
N GLY A 25 -9.49 -7.86 4.76
CA GLY A 25 -9.40 -6.53 5.34
C GLY A 25 -10.12 -6.40 6.68
N ASN A 26 -11.26 -7.07 6.83
CA ASN A 26 -12.01 -7.11 8.08
C ASN A 26 -11.24 -7.77 9.24
N GLU A 27 -10.26 -8.64 8.97
CA GLU A 27 -9.40 -9.23 10.02
C GLU A 27 -8.44 -8.18 10.59
N TYR A 28 -8.01 -7.23 9.77
CA TYR A 28 -7.06 -6.18 10.17
C TYR A 28 -7.76 -4.90 10.63
N ALA A 29 -8.93 -4.59 10.07
CA ALA A 29 -9.69 -3.39 10.38
C ALA A 29 -11.20 -3.66 10.29
N PRO A 30 -11.79 -4.24 11.36
CA PRO A 30 -13.22 -4.55 11.39
C PRO A 30 -14.09 -3.32 11.13
N GLY A 31 -15.03 -3.44 10.18
CA GLY A 31 -15.95 -2.35 9.84
C GLY A 31 -15.31 -1.19 9.09
N LYS A 32 -14.04 -1.32 8.65
CA LYS A 32 -13.32 -0.34 7.85
C LYS A 32 -12.92 -0.95 6.52
N MET A 33 -13.03 -0.16 5.46
CA MET A 33 -12.60 -0.50 4.11
C MET A 33 -11.19 0.03 3.87
N ILE A 34 -10.26 -0.85 3.54
CA ILE A 34 -8.87 -0.51 3.18
C ILE A 34 -8.73 -0.58 1.66
N SER A 35 -8.38 0.55 1.04
CA SER A 35 -8.12 0.69 -0.38
C SER A 35 -6.66 1.08 -0.64
N ILE A 36 -6.12 0.71 -1.80
CA ILE A 36 -4.71 0.98 -2.16
C ILE A 36 -4.70 2.08 -3.21
N THR A 37 -4.22 3.26 -2.84
CA THR A 37 -4.22 4.44 -3.72
C THR A 37 -3.03 4.42 -4.67
N ARG A 38 -1.85 4.04 -4.18
CA ARG A 38 -0.61 4.05 -4.94
C ARG A 38 0.36 2.98 -4.45
N VAL A 39 1.14 2.42 -5.38
CA VAL A 39 2.29 1.57 -5.07
C VAL A 39 3.53 2.14 -5.76
N ARG A 40 4.60 2.38 -5.00
CA ARG A 40 5.91 2.81 -5.54
C ARG A 40 6.93 1.70 -5.34
N ILE A 41 7.62 1.34 -6.41
CA ILE A 41 8.60 0.26 -6.43
C ILE A 41 9.99 0.82 -6.62
N SER A 42 10.95 0.36 -5.82
CA SER A 42 12.36 0.73 -5.94
C SER A 42 12.93 0.34 -7.31
N PRO A 43 13.98 1.02 -7.81
CA PRO A 43 14.55 0.73 -9.13
C PRO A 43 15.04 -0.72 -9.32
N ASP A 44 15.53 -1.32 -8.24
CA ASP A 44 15.98 -2.71 -8.16
C ASP A 44 14.85 -3.73 -7.95
N LEU A 45 13.60 -3.26 -7.79
CA LEU A 45 12.40 -4.04 -7.50
C LEU A 45 12.43 -4.83 -6.18
N SER A 46 13.34 -4.51 -5.27
CA SER A 46 13.46 -5.19 -3.98
C SER A 46 12.48 -4.68 -2.93
N PHE A 47 11.96 -3.46 -3.10
CA PHE A 47 11.14 -2.80 -2.09
C PHE A 47 9.91 -2.10 -2.69
N ALA A 48 8.79 -2.18 -1.97
CA ALA A 48 7.50 -1.63 -2.36
C ALA A 48 6.89 -0.78 -1.24
N LYS A 49 6.68 0.51 -1.52
CA LYS A 49 5.89 1.41 -0.68
C LYS A 49 4.44 1.37 -1.13
N ILE A 50 3.54 0.95 -0.25
CA ILE A 50 2.11 0.81 -0.51
C ILE A 50 1.37 1.90 0.29
N TYR A 51 0.64 2.75 -0.41
CA TYR A 51 -0.17 3.81 0.17
C TYR A 51 -1.62 3.36 0.30
N LEU A 52 -2.16 3.51 1.51
CA LEU A 52 -3.48 3.04 1.90
C LEU A 52 -4.43 4.23 2.11
N SER A 53 -5.67 4.05 1.70
CA SER A 53 -6.81 4.87 2.08
C SER A 53 -7.75 4.02 2.93
N ILE A 54 -8.19 4.56 4.06
CA ILE A 54 -9.03 3.85 5.03
C ILE A 54 -10.35 4.62 5.17
N PHE A 55 -11.46 3.90 5.05
CA PHE A 55 -12.79 4.47 5.17
C PHE A 55 -13.67 3.64 6.12
N PRO A 56 -14.33 4.23 7.13
CA PRO A 56 -14.26 5.64 7.53
C PRO A 56 -12.87 6.03 8.07
N SER A 57 -12.52 7.31 7.97
CA SER A 57 -11.19 7.87 8.28
C SER A 57 -10.87 7.99 9.79
N THR A 58 -11.59 7.26 10.63
CA THR A 58 -11.35 7.21 12.07
C THR A 58 -10.23 6.22 12.39
N ASP A 59 -9.35 6.56 13.33
CA ASP A 59 -8.23 5.73 13.82
C ASP A 59 -7.30 5.15 12.73
N ASN A 60 -7.03 5.92 11.67
CA ASN A 60 -6.15 5.50 10.57
C ASN A 60 -4.78 5.04 11.07
N SER A 61 -4.22 5.72 12.07
CA SER A 61 -2.93 5.36 12.68
C SER A 61 -2.96 4.00 13.37
N HIS A 62 -4.07 3.67 14.06
CA HIS A 62 -4.22 2.37 14.72
C HIS A 62 -4.35 1.26 13.69
N VAL A 63 -5.17 1.46 12.65
CA VAL A 63 -5.30 0.49 11.56
C VAL A 63 -3.97 0.29 10.83
N LEU A 64 -3.21 1.37 10.60
CA LEU A 64 -1.88 1.29 10.01
C LEU A 64 -0.95 0.40 10.85
N GLN A 65 -0.94 0.58 12.17
CA GLN A 65 -0.13 -0.24 13.08
C GLN A 65 -0.51 -1.72 12.99
N VAL A 66 -1.81 -2.05 13.05
CA VAL A 66 -2.27 -3.44 12.93
C VAL A 66 -1.84 -4.05 11.58
N VAL A 67 -1.98 -3.29 10.49
CA VAL A 67 -1.52 -3.73 9.16
C VAL A 67 -0.01 -3.93 9.13
N GLN A 68 0.76 -3.04 9.77
CA GLN A 68 2.21 -3.14 9.86
C GLN A 68 2.66 -4.38 10.64
N ASP A 69 2.00 -4.70 11.75
CA ASP A 69 2.27 -5.90 12.56
C ASP A 69 2.03 -7.19 11.76
N HIS A 70 1.05 -7.17 10.85
CA HIS A 70 0.72 -8.30 9.97
C HIS A 70 1.46 -8.28 8.63
N THR A 71 2.40 -7.35 8.42
CA THR A 71 3.18 -7.24 7.18
C THR A 71 3.79 -8.56 6.71
N PRO A 72 4.43 -9.39 7.56
CA PRO A 72 5.00 -10.65 7.11
C PRO A 72 3.95 -11.60 6.53
N LYS A 73 2.75 -11.64 7.13
CA LYS A 73 1.65 -12.49 6.67
C LYS A 73 1.09 -11.99 5.33
N ILE A 74 0.90 -10.68 5.21
CA ILE A 74 0.42 -10.06 3.96
C ILE A 74 1.43 -10.27 2.83
N ARG A 75 2.74 -10.14 3.11
CA ARG A 75 3.81 -10.42 2.15
C ARG A 75 3.83 -11.89 1.71
N PHE A 76 3.60 -12.81 2.63
CA PHE A 76 3.50 -14.24 2.33
C PHE A 76 2.33 -14.53 1.37
N ASP A 77 1.16 -13.96 1.66
CA ASP A 77 -0.04 -14.12 0.83
C ASP A 77 0.17 -13.48 -0.57
N LEU A 78 0.80 -12.30 -0.63
CA LEU A 78 1.20 -11.66 -1.88
C LEU A 78 2.11 -12.59 -2.68
N GLY A 79 3.14 -13.15 -2.04
CA GLY A 79 4.08 -14.06 -2.67
C GLY A 79 3.41 -15.27 -3.30
N HIS A 80 2.35 -15.81 -2.68
CA HIS A 80 1.57 -16.90 -3.27
C HIS A 80 0.82 -16.48 -4.54
N GLN A 81 0.27 -15.27 -4.57
CA GLN A 81 -0.45 -14.76 -5.75
C GLN A 81 0.49 -14.44 -6.91
N VAL A 82 1.66 -13.85 -6.63
CA VAL A 82 2.58 -13.36 -7.66
C VAL A 82 3.67 -14.35 -8.08
N ARG A 83 3.73 -15.54 -7.47
CA ARG A 83 4.81 -16.52 -7.65
C ARG A 83 5.14 -16.87 -9.11
N SER A 84 4.14 -16.85 -10.00
CA SER A 84 4.34 -17.17 -11.43
C SER A 84 4.74 -15.96 -12.28
N GLN A 85 4.60 -14.74 -11.76
CA GLN A 85 4.89 -13.50 -12.49
C GLN A 85 6.17 -12.82 -12.00
N LEU A 86 6.56 -13.02 -10.73
CA LEU A 86 7.72 -12.37 -10.11
C LEU A 86 8.72 -13.42 -9.61
N ARG A 87 10.00 -13.22 -9.99
CA ARG A 87 11.12 -14.01 -9.47
C ARG A 87 11.42 -13.68 -8.00
N ILE A 88 11.26 -12.42 -7.64
CA ILE A 88 11.53 -11.89 -6.30
C ILE A 88 10.28 -11.13 -5.87
N VAL A 89 9.77 -11.47 -4.69
CA VAL A 89 8.70 -10.71 -4.04
C VAL A 89 9.37 -9.59 -3.26
N PRO A 90 9.07 -8.31 -3.55
CA PRO A 90 9.66 -7.21 -2.83
C PRO A 90 9.24 -7.22 -1.37
N ASP A 91 10.08 -6.66 -0.51
CA ASP A 91 9.66 -6.28 0.82
C ASP A 91 8.67 -5.11 0.72
N ILE A 92 7.64 -5.15 1.57
CA ILE A 92 6.52 -4.22 1.51
C ILE A 92 6.50 -3.37 2.77
N ALA A 93 6.15 -2.09 2.61
CA ALA A 93 5.89 -1.18 3.72
C ALA A 93 4.62 -0.37 3.44
N PHE A 94 3.79 -0.20 4.47
CA PHE A 94 2.50 0.46 4.38
C PHE A 94 2.57 1.88 4.95
N PHE A 95 1.88 2.81 4.28
CA PHE A 95 1.76 4.21 4.64
C PHE A 95 0.30 4.64 4.43
N ILE A 96 -0.19 5.59 5.22
CA ILE A 96 -1.46 6.27 4.89
C ILE A 96 -1.18 7.29 3.79
N ASP A 97 -2.13 7.43 2.87
CA ASP A 97 -2.07 8.44 1.83
C ASP A 97 -2.44 9.82 2.38
N ASP A 98 -1.49 10.47 3.05
CA ASP A 98 -1.63 11.83 3.60
C ASP A 98 -1.38 12.91 2.51
N SER A 99 -1.41 12.55 1.23
CA SER A 99 -1.07 13.48 0.15
C SER A 99 -2.04 14.67 0.04
N LEU A 100 -3.25 14.55 0.59
CA LEU A 100 -4.17 15.68 0.78
C LEU A 100 -3.65 16.66 1.84
N ASP A 101 -3.24 16.18 3.01
CA ASP A 101 -2.73 17.02 4.10
C ASP A 101 -1.43 17.76 3.69
N TYR A 102 -0.61 17.14 2.85
CA TYR A 102 0.60 17.78 2.32
C TYR A 102 0.30 18.92 1.34
N ILE A 103 -0.71 18.77 0.49
CA ILE A 103 -1.13 19.84 -0.45
C ILE A 103 -1.73 21.00 0.32
N ASP A 104 -2.58 20.74 1.31
CA ASP A 104 -3.15 21.79 2.17
C ASP A 104 -2.08 22.57 2.94
N ASN A 105 -1.01 21.90 3.36
CA ASN A 105 0.13 22.55 4.00
C ASN A 105 0.93 23.41 3.01
N ILE A 106 1.15 22.94 1.78
CA ILE A 106 1.81 23.73 0.73
C ILE A 106 0.98 24.96 0.38
N ASP A 107 -0.34 24.82 0.17
CA ASP A 107 -1.23 25.94 -0.14
C ASP A 107 -1.26 26.96 0.99
N ARG A 108 -1.15 26.52 2.25
CA ARG A 108 -1.03 27.40 3.41
C ARG A 108 0.29 28.16 3.44
N LEU A 109 1.41 27.50 3.10
CA LEU A 109 2.74 28.12 3.07
C LEU A 109 2.93 29.06 1.87
N LEU A 110 2.25 28.82 0.74
CA LEU A 110 2.33 29.64 -0.47
C LEU A 110 1.37 30.85 -0.45
N LYS A 111 0.34 30.83 0.38
CA LYS A 111 -0.57 31.97 0.61
C LYS A 111 -0.11 32.92 1.72
N ALA A 112 1.04 32.63 2.35
CA ALA A 112 1.67 33.46 3.38
C ALA A 112 2.64 34.48 2.79
#